data_AF-A4TCJ6-F1
#
_entry.id   AF-A4TCJ6-F1
#
_cell.length_a   1.000
_cell.length_b   1.000
_cell.length_c   1.000
_cell.angle_alpha   90.00
_cell.angle_beta   90.00
_cell.angle_gamma   90.00
#
_symmetry.space_group_name_H-M   'P 1'
#
loop_
_entity.id
_entity.type
_entity.pdbx_description
1 polymer ?
#
loop_
_entity_poly.entity_id
_entity_poly.type
_entity_poly.pdbx_seq_one_letter_code
_entity_poly.pdbx_strand_id
1 'polypeptide(L)'
;MDVLRTPYERFTDLPGFPFDPHYVEVGGLRMHYLDEGPAGGDVVLLLHGEPSWSYLYRTMIPVLVDAGLRAVAIDLVGFGRSDKPADRADYTYQAHVDWTWGAVAALGLADITLVCQD
;
A
#
# COMPACT_ATOMS: atom_id res chain seq x y z
N MET A 1 -21.35 3.69 -2.05
CA MET A 1 -20.34 3.93 -1.00
C MET A 1 -19.92 5.38 -1.09
N ASP A 2 -20.04 6.13 -0.01
CA ASP A 2 -19.47 7.48 0.07
C ASP A 2 -17.97 7.35 0.41
N VAL A 3 -17.12 8.12 -0.25
CA VAL A 3 -15.67 7.92 -0.23
C VAL A 3 -14.97 9.24 0.01
N LEU A 4 -14.14 9.27 1.05
CA LEU A 4 -13.28 10.37 1.39
C LEU A 4 -11.87 10.12 0.87
N ARG A 5 -11.20 11.19 0.47
CA ARG A 5 -9.81 11.18 0.02
C ARG A 5 -9.02 12.22 0.79
N THR A 6 -7.95 11.79 1.44
CA THR A 6 -7.08 12.69 2.20
C THR A 6 -6.40 13.66 1.23
N PRO A 7 -6.46 14.99 1.48
CA PRO A 7 -5.77 15.96 0.64
C PRO A 7 -4.26 15.70 0.57
N TYR A 8 -3.66 15.95 -0.59
CA TYR A 8 -2.26 15.60 -0.87
C TYR A 8 -1.28 16.31 0.07
N GLU A 9 -1.58 17.56 0.43
CA GLU A 9 -0.79 18.40 1.33
C GLU A 9 -0.65 17.81 2.76
N ARG A 10 -1.46 16.81 3.13
CA ARG A 10 -1.30 16.09 4.40
C ARG A 10 -0.08 15.17 4.42
N PHE A 11 0.54 14.96 3.26
CA PHE A 11 1.67 14.06 3.07
C PHE A 11 2.94 14.78 2.59
N THR A 12 2.99 16.12 2.68
CA THR A 12 4.22 16.88 2.40
C THR A 12 5.19 16.78 3.57
N ASP A 13 6.49 16.79 3.29
CA ASP A 13 7.57 16.86 4.28
C ASP A 13 7.56 15.74 5.34
N LEU A 14 7.14 14.53 4.96
CA LEU A 14 7.16 13.37 5.84
C LEU A 14 8.61 12.89 6.09
N PRO A 15 9.06 12.79 7.35
CA PRO A 15 10.44 12.40 7.66
C PRO A 15 10.78 10.99 7.17
N GLY A 16 11.85 10.87 6.38
CA GLY A 16 12.36 9.59 5.91
C GLY A 16 11.41 8.83 4.99
N PHE A 17 10.53 9.53 4.26
CA PHE A 17 9.59 8.93 3.31
C PHE A 17 9.72 9.58 1.92
N PRO A 18 10.87 9.42 1.24
CA PRO A 18 11.15 10.04 -0.04
C PRO A 18 10.59 9.24 -1.24
N PHE A 19 9.53 8.45 -1.03
CA PHE A 19 9.00 7.53 -2.03
C PHE A 19 7.91 8.20 -2.86
N ASP A 20 7.93 7.96 -4.17
CA ASP A 20 6.92 8.48 -5.08
C ASP A 20 5.60 7.72 -4.89
N PRO A 21 4.45 8.41 -4.86
CA PRO A 21 3.17 7.73 -4.75
C PRO A 21 2.77 7.08 -6.07
N HIS A 22 2.43 5.81 -6.02
CA HIS A 22 1.73 5.11 -7.09
C HIS A 22 0.29 4.79 -6.68
N TYR A 23 -0.58 4.57 -7.67
CA TYR A 23 -2.00 4.29 -7.43
C TYR A 23 -2.53 3.22 -8.37
N VAL A 24 -3.46 2.42 -7.85
CA VAL A 24 -4.22 1.42 -8.61
C VAL A 24 -5.70 1.52 -8.24
N GLU A 25 -6.57 1.30 -9.21
CA GLU A 25 -8.02 1.33 -9.00
C GLU A 25 -8.54 -0.09 -8.74
N VAL A 26 -9.22 -0.30 -7.61
CA VAL A 26 -9.78 -1.59 -7.20
C VAL A 26 -11.20 -1.38 -6.67
N GLY A 27 -12.19 -2.03 -7.27
CA GLY A 27 -13.58 -1.91 -6.82
C GLY A 27 -14.15 -0.47 -6.86
N GLY A 28 -13.60 0.39 -7.73
CA GLY A 28 -13.95 1.81 -7.81
C GLY A 28 -13.32 2.69 -6.73
N LEU A 29 -12.34 2.18 -5.99
CA LEU A 29 -11.55 2.89 -5.01
C LEU A 29 -10.09 2.99 -5.47
N ARG A 30 -9.47 4.13 -5.21
CA ARG A 30 -8.05 4.32 -5.46
C ARG A 30 -7.22 3.84 -4.28
N MET A 31 -6.38 2.83 -4.50
CA MET A 31 -5.41 2.34 -3.53
C MET A 31 -4.02 2.90 -3.83
N HIS A 32 -3.35 3.43 -2.82
CA HIS A 32 -1.97 3.86 -2.90
C HIS A 32 -1.01 2.68 -2.67
N TYR A 33 0.12 2.72 -3.36
CA TYR A 33 1.23 1.83 -3.09
C TYR A 33 2.57 2.52 -3.38
N LEU A 34 3.63 1.96 -2.79
CA LEU A 34 5.01 2.22 -3.13
C LEU A 34 5.55 1.06 -3.96
N ASP A 35 6.47 1.35 -4.88
CA ASP A 35 7.11 0.36 -5.75
C ASP A 35 8.56 0.75 -5.99
N GLU A 36 9.43 0.21 -5.16
CA GLU A 36 10.82 0.64 -5.05
C GLU A 36 11.78 -0.50 -5.40
N GLY A 37 12.95 -0.12 -5.90
CA GLY A 37 13.99 -1.07 -6.33
C GLY A 37 13.88 -1.49 -7.80
N PRO A 38 14.68 -2.48 -8.23
CA PRO A 38 14.74 -2.88 -9.63
C PRO A 38 13.44 -3.56 -10.07
N ALA A 39 12.89 -3.15 -11.23
CA ALA A 39 11.64 -3.69 -11.76
C ALA A 39 11.65 -5.22 -11.97
N GLY A 40 12.83 -5.82 -12.16
CA GLY A 40 13.03 -7.27 -12.29
C GLY A 40 13.56 -7.97 -11.02
N GLY A 41 13.59 -7.30 -9.88
CA GLY A 41 13.97 -7.91 -8.60
C GLY A 41 12.85 -8.76 -8.01
N ASP A 42 13.21 -9.71 -7.14
CA ASP A 42 12.25 -10.55 -6.43
C ASP A 42 11.31 -9.68 -5.58
N VAL A 43 10.01 -9.96 -5.66
CA VAL A 43 8.98 -9.12 -5.04
C VAL A 43 8.89 -9.39 -3.55
N VAL A 44 9.02 -8.33 -2.75
CA VAL A 44 8.68 -8.33 -1.34
C VAL A 44 7.46 -7.44 -1.14
N LEU A 45 6.32 -8.06 -0.83
CA LEU A 45 5.08 -7.35 -0.53
C LEU A 45 5.00 -7.04 0.97
N LEU A 46 4.92 -5.76 1.31
CA LEU A 46 4.86 -5.23 2.66
C LEU A 46 3.41 -4.81 2.96
N LEU A 47 2.73 -5.55 3.85
CA LEU A 47 1.35 -5.26 4.26
C LEU A 47 1.29 -4.82 5.71
N HIS A 48 0.88 -3.56 5.90
CA HIS A 48 0.65 -2.97 7.21
C HIS A 48 -0.72 -3.40 7.77
N GLY A 49 -0.95 -3.20 9.07
CA GLY A 49 -2.29 -3.30 9.67
C GLY A 49 -2.70 -2.03 10.43
N GLU A 50 -3.54 -2.18 11.44
CA GLU A 50 -4.20 -1.12 12.22
C GLU A 50 -3.23 -0.39 13.18
N PRO A 51 -3.33 0.95 13.35
CA PRO A 51 -3.94 1.97 12.50
C PRO A 51 -2.89 2.64 11.58
N SER A 52 -2.00 1.83 11.00
CA SER A 52 -0.80 2.30 10.33
C SER A 52 -0.99 2.45 8.80
N TRP A 53 0.09 2.66 8.07
CA TRP A 53 0.14 2.69 6.60
C TRP A 53 1.58 2.43 6.12
N SER A 54 1.85 2.43 4.81
CA SER A 54 3.17 2.13 4.21
C SER A 54 4.34 2.92 4.80
N TYR A 55 4.10 4.09 5.39
CA TYR A 55 5.09 4.84 6.19
C TYR A 55 5.77 4.01 7.30
N LEU A 56 5.09 3.00 7.85
CA LEU A 56 5.65 2.06 8.81
C LEU A 56 6.89 1.35 8.26
N TYR A 57 6.90 1.04 6.96
CA TYR A 57 7.96 0.29 6.30
C TYR A 57 9.12 1.15 5.78
N ARG A 58 9.10 2.47 5.99
CA ARG A 58 10.07 3.40 5.39
C ARG A 58 11.54 3.12 5.72
N THR A 59 11.81 2.46 6.83
CA THR A 59 13.16 2.05 7.23
C THR A 59 13.54 0.64 6.76
N MET A 60 12.55 -0.16 6.35
CA MET A 60 12.76 -1.50 5.79
C MET A 60 12.99 -1.44 4.29
N ILE A 61 12.24 -0.60 3.57
CA ILE A 61 12.31 -0.46 2.11
C ILE A 61 13.75 -0.24 1.61
N PRO A 62 14.54 0.71 2.16
CA PRO A 62 15.92 0.91 1.68
C PRO A 62 16.80 -0.33 1.81
N VAL A 63 16.65 -1.12 2.90
CA VAL A 63 17.43 -2.35 3.12
C VAL A 63 17.07 -3.41 2.08
N LEU A 64 15.80 -3.52 1.69
CA LEU A 64 15.35 -4.46 0.66
C LEU A 64 15.86 -4.03 -0.73
N VAL A 65 15.75 -2.75 -1.04
CA VAL A 65 16.22 -2.17 -2.31
C VAL A 65 17.73 -2.32 -2.46
N ASP A 66 18.51 -2.04 -1.40
CA ASP A 66 19.96 -2.22 -1.39
C ASP A 66 20.38 -3.69 -1.59
N ALA A 67 19.52 -4.64 -1.20
CA ALA A 67 19.70 -6.07 -1.46
C ALA A 67 19.29 -6.51 -2.88
N GLY A 68 18.82 -5.59 -3.73
CA GLY A 68 18.38 -5.87 -5.10
C GLY A 68 16.96 -6.41 -5.20
N LEU A 69 16.17 -6.31 -4.13
CA LEU A 69 14.77 -6.75 -4.10
C LEU A 69 13.83 -5.62 -4.53
N ARG A 70 12.68 -5.98 -5.10
CA ARG A 70 11.60 -5.04 -5.42
C ARG A 70 10.64 -4.95 -4.23
N ALA A 71 10.64 -3.83 -3.54
CA ALA A 71 9.79 -3.61 -2.37
C ALA A 71 8.48 -2.94 -2.79
N VAL A 72 7.36 -3.64 -2.60
CA VAL A 72 6.02 -3.12 -2.87
C VAL A 72 5.27 -2.98 -1.55
N ALA A 73 4.82 -1.78 -1.18
CA ALA A 73 4.06 -1.54 0.04
C ALA A 73 2.70 -0.94 -0.29
N ILE A 74 1.61 -1.63 0.05
CA ILE A 74 0.23 -1.19 -0.26
C ILE A 74 -0.39 -0.53 0.98
N ASP A 75 -1.04 0.62 0.80
CA ASP A 75 -1.92 1.19 1.81
C ASP A 75 -3.31 0.54 1.70
N LEU A 76 -3.77 -0.11 2.78
CA LEU A 76 -5.13 -0.65 2.87
C LEU A 76 -6.17 0.46 2.66
N VAL A 77 -7.30 0.12 2.04
CA VAL A 77 -8.48 0.99 1.96
C VAL A 77 -8.85 1.47 3.37
N GLY A 78 -9.08 2.77 3.56
CA GLY A 78 -9.28 3.38 4.88
C GLY A 78 -8.03 4.00 5.49
N PHE A 79 -6.83 3.65 5.00
CA PHE A 79 -5.55 4.06 5.59
C PHE A 79 -4.69 4.87 4.62
N GLY A 80 -3.60 5.44 5.16
CA GLY A 80 -2.56 6.11 4.38
C GLY A 80 -3.09 7.08 3.32
N ARG A 81 -2.61 6.94 2.09
CA ARG A 81 -3.02 7.75 0.93
C ARG A 81 -4.13 7.09 0.08
N SER A 82 -4.56 5.89 0.44
CA SER A 82 -5.71 5.21 -0.17
C SER A 82 -7.02 5.91 0.16
N ASP A 83 -8.02 5.68 -0.70
CA ASP A 83 -9.39 6.10 -0.48
C ASP A 83 -9.99 5.48 0.78
N LYS A 84 -10.94 6.20 1.38
CA LYS A 84 -11.50 5.88 2.70
C LYS A 84 -13.03 5.90 2.64
N PRO A 85 -13.70 4.74 2.55
CA PRO A 85 -15.13 4.64 2.76
C PRO A 85 -15.58 5.40 4.03
N ALA A 86 -16.65 6.19 3.93
CA ALA A 86 -17.06 7.07 5.02
C ALA A 86 -17.85 6.34 6.13
N ASP A 87 -18.45 5.19 5.82
CA ASP A 87 -19.21 4.39 6.78
C ASP A 87 -18.38 3.22 7.30
N ARG A 88 -18.43 2.99 8.62
CA ARG A 88 -17.77 1.84 9.27
C ARG A 88 -18.30 0.50 8.74
N ALA A 89 -19.58 0.45 8.35
CA ALA A 89 -20.18 -0.76 7.81
C ALA A 89 -19.58 -1.21 6.46
N ASP A 90 -18.92 -0.30 5.73
CA ASP A 90 -18.23 -0.61 4.48
C ASP A 90 -16.93 -1.40 4.71
N TYR A 91 -16.39 -1.38 5.93
CA TYR A 91 -15.17 -2.10 6.30
C TYR A 91 -15.51 -3.46 6.89
N THR A 92 -15.36 -4.50 6.07
CA THR A 92 -15.45 -5.89 6.51
C THR A 92 -14.14 -6.61 6.22
N TYR A 93 -13.91 -7.72 6.92
CA TYR A 93 -12.72 -8.52 6.64
C TYR A 93 -12.68 -8.98 5.18
N GLN A 94 -13.80 -9.47 4.65
CA GLN A 94 -13.89 -9.88 3.25
C GLN A 94 -13.58 -8.72 2.29
N ALA A 95 -14.10 -7.52 2.56
CA ALA A 95 -13.80 -6.36 1.72
C ALA A 95 -12.30 -6.05 1.70
N HIS A 96 -11.61 -6.08 2.84
CA HIS A 96 -10.16 -5.90 2.90
C HIS A 96 -9.38 -6.99 2.14
N VAL A 97 -9.83 -8.24 2.21
CA VAL A 97 -9.24 -9.34 1.42
C VAL A 97 -9.43 -9.07 -0.07
N ASP A 98 -10.64 -8.73 -0.50
CA ASP A 98 -10.97 -8.50 -1.91
C ASP A 98 -10.23 -7.29 -2.50
N TRP A 99 -10.13 -6.19 -1.74
CA TRP A 99 -9.37 -5.01 -2.17
C TRP A 99 -7.88 -5.29 -2.25
N THR A 100 -7.29 -5.92 -1.23
CA THR A 100 -5.87 -6.26 -1.22
C THR A 100 -5.52 -7.22 -2.35
N TRP A 101 -6.34 -8.26 -2.54
CA TRP A 101 -6.16 -9.20 -3.63
C TRP A 101 -6.33 -8.54 -5.01
N GLY A 102 -7.34 -7.67 -5.14
CA GLY A 102 -7.55 -6.89 -6.36
C GLY A 102 -6.35 -6.01 -6.70
N ALA A 103 -5.71 -5.38 -5.70
CA ALA A 103 -4.48 -4.61 -5.89
C ALA A 103 -3.32 -5.52 -6.32
N VAL A 104 -3.08 -6.64 -5.62
CA VAL A 104 -2.05 -7.62 -5.99
C VAL A 104 -2.20 -8.10 -7.44
N ALA A 105 -3.43 -8.44 -7.85
CA ALA A 105 -3.73 -8.90 -9.20
C ALA A 105 -3.55 -7.79 -10.25
N ALA A 106 -4.03 -6.57 -9.96
CA ALA A 106 -3.92 -5.44 -10.88
C ALA A 106 -2.48 -4.97 -11.08
N LEU A 107 -1.63 -5.12 -10.07
CA LEU A 107 -0.19 -4.85 -10.15
C LEU A 107 0.60 -6.00 -10.81
N GLY A 108 -0.04 -7.14 -11.06
CA GLY A 108 0.60 -8.31 -11.68
C GLY A 108 1.72 -8.90 -10.82
N LEU A 109 1.62 -8.79 -9.49
CA LEU A 109 2.64 -9.32 -8.59
C LEU A 109 2.58 -10.86 -8.57
N ALA A 110 3.74 -11.49 -8.68
CA ALA A 110 3.91 -12.94 -8.65
C ALA A 110 5.15 -13.29 -7.80
N ASP A 111 5.26 -14.56 -7.40
CA ASP A 111 6.40 -15.10 -6.63
C ASP A 111 6.75 -14.26 -5.38
N ILE A 112 5.70 -13.85 -4.67
CA ILE A 112 5.76 -12.86 -3.59
C ILE A 112 6.37 -13.46 -2.33
N THR A 113 7.39 -12.79 -1.78
CA THR A 113 7.73 -12.91 -0.36
C THR A 113 6.86 -11.94 0.44
N LEU A 114 5.96 -12.47 1.26
CA LEU A 114 5.08 -11.66 2.09
C LEU A 114 5.78 -11.25 3.40
N VAL A 115 5.78 -9.95 3.67
CA VAL A 115 6.08 -9.38 4.98
C VAL A 115 4.80 -8.74 5.50
N CYS A 116 4.20 -9.36 6.52
CA CYS A 116 2.94 -8.91 7.12
C CYS A 116 3.08 -8.72 8.64
N GLN A 117 2.37 -7.74 9.18
CA GLN A 117 2.24 -7.52 10.62
C GLN A 117 0.90 -6.85 10.92
N ASP A 118 0.26 -7.32 12.01
CA ASP A 118 -1.14 -7.06 12.40
C ASP A 118 -2.19 -7.75 11.50
#